data_AF-Q3J497-F1
#
_entry.id   AF-Q3J497-F1
#
_cell.length_a   1.000
_cell.length_b   1.000
_cell.length_c   1.000
_cell.angle_alpha   90.00
_cell.angle_beta   90.00
_cell.angle_gamma   90.00
#
_symmetry.space_group_name_H-M   'P 1'
#
loop_
_entity.id
_entity.type
_entity.pdbx_description
1 polymer ?
#
loop_
_entity_poly.entity_id
_entity_poly.type
_entity_poly.pdbx_seq_one_letter_code
_entity_poly.pdbx_strand_id
1 'polypeptide(L)'
;MDRLSILLTLMTGAVITGVLVILFFSMGWYGWTPIAIGAGAGILLSWPAGYLISRRIKRTDPQWDEKRVERVPTTIPKPDAPEV
;
A
#
# COMPACT_ATOMS: atom_id res chain seq x y z
N MET A 1 9.04 -5.70 1.19
CA MET A 1 7.95 -5.16 0.37
C MET A 1 7.86 -6.09 -0.83
N ASP A 2 6.78 -6.84 -0.94
CA ASP A 2 6.53 -7.79 -2.03
C ASP A 2 6.27 -7.01 -3.32
N ARG A 3 6.49 -7.60 -4.51
CA ARG A 3 6.26 -6.89 -5.79
C ARG A 3 4.80 -6.41 -5.92
N LEU A 4 3.87 -7.18 -5.35
CA LEU A 4 2.46 -6.82 -5.24
C LEU A 4 2.24 -5.56 -4.38
N SER A 5 3.01 -5.39 -3.30
CA SER A 5 2.87 -4.22 -2.41
C SER A 5 3.26 -2.91 -3.10
N ILE A 6 4.22 -2.93 -4.04
CA ILE A 6 4.63 -1.74 -4.80
C ILE A 6 3.51 -1.27 -5.74
N LEU A 7 2.89 -2.21 -6.48
CA LEU A 7 1.74 -1.89 -7.33
C LEU A 7 0.55 -1.37 -6.49
N LEU A 8 0.30 -2.02 -5.34
CA LEU A 8 -0.74 -1.59 -4.41
C LEU A 8 -0.48 -0.19 -3.87
N THR A 9 0.75 0.17 -3.50
CA THR A 9 1.07 1.52 -2.98
C THR A 9 0.75 2.61 -4.00
N LEU A 10 0.98 2.40 -5.30
CA LEU A 10 0.65 3.38 -6.33
C LEU A 10 -0.87 3.57 -6.43
N MET A 11 -1.63 2.47 -6.49
CA MET A 11 -3.10 2.52 -6.59
C MET A 11 -3.72 3.12 -5.32
N THR A 12 -3.28 2.69 -4.14
CA THR A 12 -3.78 3.27 -2.88
C THR A 12 -3.37 4.72 -2.70
N GLY A 13 -2.15 5.10 -3.09
CA GLY A 13 -1.72 6.48 -3.07
C GLY A 13 -2.61 7.39 -3.92
N ALA A 14 -2.92 6.96 -5.15
CA ALA A 14 -3.82 7.71 -6.03
C ALA A 14 -5.23 7.85 -5.44
N VAL A 15 -5.79 6.77 -4.89
CA VAL A 15 -7.13 6.79 -4.27
C VAL A 15 -7.16 7.67 -3.02
N ILE A 16 -6.20 7.53 -2.10
CA ILE A 16 -6.12 8.32 -0.87
C ILE A 16 -5.96 9.80 -1.21
N THR A 17 -5.07 10.13 -2.17
CA THR A 17 -4.88 11.49 -2.65
C THR A 17 -6.18 12.07 -3.20
N GLY A 18 -6.86 11.34 -4.08
CA GLY A 18 -8.14 11.76 -4.67
C GLY A 18 -9.20 12.02 -3.60
N VAL A 19 -9.35 11.10 -2.63
CA VAL A 19 -10.30 11.25 -1.52
C VAL A 19 -9.99 12.50 -0.69
N LEU A 20 -8.71 12.75 -0.35
CA LEU A 20 -8.31 13.93 0.42
C LEU A 20 -8.62 15.23 -0.32
N VAL A 21 -8.31 15.30 -1.62
CA VAL A 21 -8.59 16.49 -2.43
C VAL A 21 -10.09 16.73 -2.56
N ILE A 22 -10.89 15.67 -2.79
CA ILE A 22 -12.35 15.77 -2.83
C ILE A 22 -12.89 16.29 -1.49
N LEU A 23 -12.39 15.80 -0.37
CA LEU A 23 -12.80 16.27 0.96
C LEU A 23 -12.47 17.76 1.16
N PHE A 24 -11.27 18.20 0.80
CA PHE A 24 -10.90 19.61 0.90
C PHE A 24 -11.79 20.51 0.05
N PHE A 25 -12.06 20.10 -1.20
CA PHE A 25 -12.95 20.85 -2.08
C PHE A 25 -14.41 20.83 -1.59
N SER A 26 -14.85 19.72 -0.99
CA SER A 26 -16.18 19.62 -0.37
C SER A 26 -16.33 20.52 0.86
N MET A 27 -15.23 20.84 1.55
CA MET A 27 -15.21 21.81 2.66
C MET A 27 -15.09 23.27 2.18
N GLY A 28 -15.11 23.51 0.86
CA GLY A 28 -14.99 24.83 0.26
C GLY A 28 -13.56 25.36 0.19
N TRP A 29 -12.55 24.53 0.43
CA TRP A 29 -11.15 24.93 0.34
C TRP A 29 -10.68 24.81 -1.11
N TYR A 30 -10.81 25.91 -1.85
CA TYR A 30 -10.37 25.97 -3.24
C TYR A 30 -8.99 26.59 -3.37
N GLY A 31 -8.20 26.09 -4.32
CA GLY A 31 -6.86 26.59 -4.62
C GLY A 31 -5.81 25.47 -4.70
N TRP A 32 -4.56 25.87 -4.95
CA TRP A 32 -3.44 24.94 -5.14
C TRP A 32 -2.96 24.31 -3.83
N THR A 33 -3.13 25.00 -2.70
CA THR A 33 -2.71 24.52 -1.37
C THR A 33 -3.35 23.20 -0.96
N PRO A 34 -4.70 23.03 -0.99
CA PRO A 34 -5.32 21.75 -0.63
C PRO A 34 -4.93 20.60 -1.57
N ILE A 35 -4.66 20.89 -2.85
CA ILE A 35 -4.14 19.90 -3.79
C ILE A 35 -2.74 19.45 -3.36
N ALA A 36 -1.85 20.39 -3.06
CA ALA A 36 -0.49 20.09 -2.62
C ALA A 36 -0.46 19.31 -1.30
N ILE A 37 -1.30 19.69 -0.34
CA ILE A 37 -1.44 18.98 0.94
C ILE A 37 -2.02 17.58 0.72
N GLY A 38 -3.07 17.44 -0.10
CA GLY A 38 -3.68 16.16 -0.42
C GLY A 38 -2.71 15.20 -1.12
N ALA A 39 -1.92 15.70 -2.07
CA ALA A 39 -0.88 14.93 -2.74
C ALA A 39 0.25 14.52 -1.78
N GLY A 40 0.75 15.45 -0.96
CA GLY A 40 1.79 15.17 0.02
C GLY A 40 1.35 14.14 1.06
N ALA A 41 0.16 14.32 1.63
CA ALA A 41 -0.43 13.39 2.58
C ALA A 41 -0.75 12.03 1.95
N GLY A 42 -1.26 12.02 0.72
CA GLY A 42 -1.55 10.78 -0.02
C GLY A 42 -0.31 9.95 -0.30
N ILE A 43 0.81 10.57 -0.68
CA ILE A 43 2.11 9.88 -0.84
C ILE A 43 2.59 9.32 0.50
N LEU A 44 2.57 10.13 1.56
CA LEU A 44 2.97 9.70 2.90
C LEU A 44 2.14 8.51 3.41
N LEU A 45 0.83 8.54 3.18
CA LEU A 45 -0.09 7.50 3.62
C LEU A 45 -0.10 6.28 2.70
N SER A 46 0.35 6.41 1.45
CA SER A 46 0.38 5.29 0.50
C SER A 46 1.25 4.12 0.97
N TRP A 47 2.39 4.41 1.59
CA TRP A 47 3.33 3.39 2.08
C TRP A 47 2.73 2.55 3.22
N PRO A 48 2.27 3.12 4.35
CA PRO A 48 1.64 2.32 5.41
C PRO A 48 0.35 1.65 4.94
N ALA A 49 -0.44 2.29 4.06
CA ALA A 49 -1.65 1.69 3.51
C ALA A 49 -1.36 0.45 2.66
N GLY A 50 -0.40 0.53 1.74
CA GLY A 50 0.00 -0.61 0.90
C GLY A 50 0.56 -1.77 1.71
N TYR A 51 1.33 -1.49 2.77
CA TYR A 51 1.85 -2.51 3.68
C TYR A 51 0.74 -3.19 4.50
N LEU A 52 -0.23 -2.41 5.01
CA LEU A 52 -1.36 -2.98 5.77
C LEU A 52 -2.26 -3.82 4.87
N ILE A 53 -2.52 -3.36 3.65
CA ILE A 53 -3.35 -4.09 2.69
C ILE A 53 -2.65 -5.38 2.25
N SER A 54 -1.35 -5.35 1.97
CA SER A 54 -0.62 -6.58 1.63
C SER A 54 -0.68 -7.61 2.76
N ARG A 55 -0.49 -7.16 4.01
CA ARG A 55 -0.58 -8.02 5.18
C ARG A 55 -2.00 -8.56 5.41
N ARG A 56 -3.02 -7.77 5.07
CA ARG A 56 -4.43 -8.20 5.20
C ARG A 56 -4.83 -9.18 4.11
N ILE A 57 -4.36 -8.99 2.88
CA ILE A 57 -4.56 -9.95 1.77
C ILE A 57 -3.91 -11.28 2.14
N LYS A 58 -2.62 -11.27 2.54
CA LYS A 58 -1.90 -12.48 2.97
C LYS A 58 -2.60 -13.23 4.10
N ARG A 59 -3.22 -12.53 5.07
CA ARG A 59 -3.98 -13.16 6.16
C ARG A 59 -5.34 -13.74 5.77
N THR A 60 -5.94 -13.22 4.69
CA THR A 60 -7.33 -13.56 4.30
C THR A 60 -7.34 -14.62 3.20
N ASP A 61 -6.22 -14.82 2.51
CA ASP A 61 -6.11 -15.77 1.41
C ASP A 61 -5.99 -17.22 1.95
N PRO A 62 -6.98 -18.09 1.69
CA PRO A 62 -6.97 -19.49 2.17
C PRO A 62 -5.89 -20.34 1.49
N GLN A 63 -5.39 -19.91 0.33
CA GLN A 63 -4.28 -20.58 -0.37
C GLN A 63 -2.90 -20.08 0.10
N TRP A 64 -2.87 -19.10 1.02
CA TRP A 64 -1.64 -18.56 1.57
C TRP A 64 -1.15 -19.41 2.76
N ASP A 65 -0.15 -20.25 2.50
CA ASP A 65 0.47 -21.11 3.52
C ASP A 65 1.45 -20.30 4.39
N GLU A 66 0.96 -19.74 5.50
CA GLU A 66 1.78 -19.00 6.49
C GLU A 66 2.98 -19.82 7.01
N LYS A 67 2.91 -21.17 6.97
CA LYS A 67 4.00 -22.07 7.40
C LYS A 67 5.08 -22.29 6.33
N ARG A 68 4.94 -21.71 5.13
CA ARG A 68 5.97 -21.80 4.10
C ARG A 68 7.23 -21.01 4.48
N VAL A 69 7.09 -19.93 5.26
CA VAL A 69 8.19 -19.09 5.75
C VAL A 69 9.15 -19.89 6.66
N GLU A 70 8.61 -20.79 7.50
CA GLU A 70 9.43 -21.66 8.38
C GLU A 70 10.25 -22.71 7.61
N ARG A 71 9.84 -23.06 6.38
CA ARG A 71 10.53 -24.06 5.55
C ARG A 71 11.68 -23.50 4.72
N VAL A 72 11.94 -22.20 4.74
CA VAL A 72 13.08 -21.58 4.05
C VAL A 72 14.18 -21.33 5.09
N PRO A 73 15.25 -22.15 5.15
CA PRO A 73 16.30 -22.04 6.18
C PRO A 73 17.25 -20.85 5.97
N THR A 74 16.82 -19.80 5.27
CA THR A 74 17.70 -18.70 4.87
C THR A 74 16.99 -17.36 5.03
N THR A 75 17.58 -16.48 5.83
CA THR A 75 17.13 -15.09 6.05
C THR A 75 17.18 -14.22 4.79
N ILE A 76 17.86 -14.69 3.73
CA ILE A 76 18.03 -13.99 2.46
C ILE A 76 16.96 -14.50 1.47
N PRO A 77 16.02 -13.64 1.04
CA PRO A 77 15.00 -14.02 0.05
C PRO A 77 15.66 -14.41 -1.28
N LYS A 78 15.35 -15.60 -1.81
CA LYS A 78 15.84 -16.06 -3.12
C LYS A 78 15.01 -15.40 -4.23
N PRO A 79 15.63 -14.72 -5.22
CA PRO A 79 14.92 -14.02 -6.29
C PRO A 79 14.02 -14.91 -7.16
N ASP A 80 14.38 -16.18 -7.31
CA ASP A 80 13.67 -17.18 -8.13
C ASP A 80 12.69 -18.05 -7.32
N ALA A 81 12.56 -17.81 -6.01
CA ALA A 81 11.56 -18.51 -5.20
C ALA A 81 10.20 -17.81 -5.34
N PRO A 82 9.08 -18.58 -5.42
CA PRO A 82 7.75 -18.01 -5.33
C PRO A 82 7.63 -17.20 -4.02
N GLU A 83 7.13 -15.96 -4.11
CA GLU A 83 7.07 -15.01 -3.00
C GLU A 83 6.43 -15.65 -1.75
N VAL A 84 7.11 -15.53 -0.61
CA VAL A 84 6.65 -15.95 0.74
C VAL A 84 6.15 -14.78 1.58
#